data_AF-A0A2D5C9E6-F1
#
_entry.id   AF-A0A2D5C9E6-F1
#
_cell.length_a   1.000
_cell.length_b   1.000
_cell.length_c   1.000
_cell.angle_alpha   90.00
_cell.angle_beta   90.00
_cell.angle_gamma   90.00
#
_symmetry.space_group_name_H-M   'P 1'
#
loop_
_entity.id
_entity.type
_entity.pdbx_description
1 polymer ?
#
loop_
_entity_poly.entity_id
_entity_poly.type
_entity_poly.pdbx_seq_one_letter_code
_entity_poly.pdbx_strand_id
1 'polypeptide(L)'
;MSKYAVIKIGSSQERVSVGDKLVVSNSFSETSLTPILVSPSKGQIVTEEKELKNFKVEIELLDQTKSKKIRIFQYKNKTGNRRRLGYREDNKIIEIKNIAGLEGSEEE
;
A
#
# COMPACT_ATOMS: atom_id res chain seq x y z
N MET A 1 12.15 13.65 -10.76
CA MET A 1 11.14 12.82 -10.08
C MET A 1 11.26 11.44 -10.67
N SER A 2 11.45 10.41 -9.84
CA SER A 2 11.60 9.02 -10.29
C SER A 2 10.28 8.46 -10.82
N LYS A 3 10.36 7.37 -11.62
CA LYS A 3 9.22 6.56 -12.06
C LYS A 3 8.40 6.08 -10.86
N TYR A 4 7.09 6.30 -10.89
CA TYR A 4 6.18 5.87 -9.82
C TYR A 4 4.80 5.52 -10.34
N ALA A 5 4.09 4.70 -9.59
CA ALA A 5 2.67 4.41 -9.76
C ALA A 5 1.90 4.84 -8.51
N VAL A 6 0.60 5.01 -8.63
CA VAL A 6 -0.32 5.13 -7.50
C VAL A 6 -1.24 3.92 -7.53
N ILE A 7 -1.16 3.12 -6.47
CA ILE A 7 -1.95 1.90 -6.31
C ILE A 7 -3.04 2.12 -5.26
N LYS A 8 -4.14 1.36 -5.39
CA LYS A 8 -5.20 1.31 -4.39
C LYS A 8 -5.02 0.08 -3.53
N ILE A 9 -4.89 0.29 -2.22
CA ILE A 9 -4.82 -0.78 -1.23
C ILE A 9 -6.04 -0.63 -0.32
N GLY A 10 -7.03 -1.50 -0.50
CA GLY A 10 -8.30 -1.35 0.20
C GLY A 10 -8.99 -0.02 -0.12
N SER A 11 -9.09 0.88 0.87
CA SER A 11 -9.68 2.22 0.71
C SER A 11 -8.64 3.34 0.55
N SER A 12 -7.36 3.09 0.80
CA SER A 12 -6.29 4.10 0.66
C SER A 12 -5.62 4.02 -0.72
N GLN A 13 -5.00 5.13 -1.11
CA GLN A 13 -4.14 5.21 -2.29
C GLN A 13 -2.72 5.54 -1.84
N GLU A 14 -1.75 4.83 -2.39
CA GLU A 14 -0.33 5.01 -2.03
C GLU A 14 0.51 5.20 -3.29
N ARG A 15 1.42 6.17 -3.21
CA ARG A 15 2.43 6.41 -4.24
C ARG A 15 3.58 5.44 -4.03
N VAL A 16 3.98 4.77 -5.10
CA VAL A 16 4.93 3.67 -5.03
C VAL A 16 5.95 3.68 -6.16
N SER A 17 7.16 3.27 -5.82
CA SER A 17 8.28 2.99 -6.71
C SER A 17 8.79 1.57 -6.51
N VAL A 18 9.61 1.08 -7.43
CA VAL A 18 10.23 -0.25 -7.34
C VAL A 18 11.14 -0.31 -6.11
N GLY A 19 11.00 -1.36 -5.30
CA GLY A 19 11.74 -1.57 -4.05
C GLY A 19 11.08 -0.96 -2.80
N ASP A 20 9.96 -0.25 -2.94
CA ASP A 20 9.24 0.29 -1.79
C ASP A 20 8.58 -0.81 -0.96
N LYS A 21 8.60 -0.62 0.37
CA LYS A 21 7.98 -1.53 1.34
C LYS A 21 6.77 -0.87 1.99
N LEU A 22 5.64 -1.56 1.94
CA LEU A 22 4.37 -1.05 2.46
C LEU A 22 3.80 -2.00 3.51
N VAL A 23 3.09 -1.42 4.49
CA VAL A 23 2.37 -2.16 5.52
C VAL A 23 0.90 -2.18 5.16
N VAL A 24 0.37 -3.36 4.86
CA VAL A 24 -1.02 -3.55 4.44
C VAL A 24 -1.78 -4.41 5.44
N SER A 25 -3.11 -4.33 5.40
CA SER A 25 -3.96 -5.17 6.24
C SER A 25 -3.79 -6.65 5.92
N ASN A 26 -3.98 -7.53 6.91
CA ASN A 26 -3.87 -8.98 6.67
C ASN A 26 -4.89 -9.54 5.66
N SER A 27 -6.00 -8.84 5.44
CA SER A 27 -7.00 -9.21 4.41
C SER A 27 -6.49 -9.05 2.98
N PHE A 28 -5.39 -8.31 2.77
CA PHE A 28 -4.82 -8.13 1.44
C PHE A 28 -4.13 -9.43 0.98
N SER A 29 -4.55 -9.96 -0.17
CA SER A 29 -4.05 -11.22 -0.74
C SER A 29 -3.72 -11.14 -2.23
N GLU A 30 -3.80 -9.95 -2.83
CA GLU A 30 -3.56 -9.78 -4.26
C GLU A 30 -2.06 -9.69 -4.54
N THR A 31 -1.58 -10.49 -5.50
CA THR A 31 -0.17 -10.51 -5.94
C THR A 31 0.12 -9.45 -7.01
N SER A 32 -0.92 -8.93 -7.66
CA SER A 32 -0.78 -7.92 -8.69
C SER A 32 -1.94 -6.94 -8.71
N LEU A 33 -1.63 -5.65 -8.88
CA LEU A 33 -2.61 -4.56 -8.90
C LEU A 33 -2.57 -3.80 -10.22
N THR A 34 -3.73 -3.38 -10.69
CA THR A 34 -3.85 -2.35 -11.73
C THR A 34 -3.70 -0.97 -11.08
N PRO A 35 -2.74 -0.13 -11.52
CA PRO A 35 -2.56 1.20 -10.96
C PRO A 35 -3.69 2.16 -11.36
N ILE A 36 -3.94 3.15 -10.51
CA ILE A 36 -4.88 4.26 -10.78
C ILE A 36 -4.19 5.37 -11.58
N LEU A 37 -2.90 5.55 -11.37
CA LEU A 37 -2.10 6.57 -12.02
C LEU A 37 -0.68 6.05 -12.20
N VAL A 38 -0.08 6.32 -13.34
CA VAL A 38 1.33 5.99 -13.61
C VAL A 38 2.04 7.25 -14.08
N SER A 39 3.26 7.48 -13.58
CA SER A 39 4.16 8.52 -14.08
C SER A 39 5.42 7.87 -14.67
N PRO A 40 5.48 7.72 -16.00
CA PRO A 40 6.62 7.09 -16.69
C PRO A 40 7.88 7.97 -16.76
N SER A 41 7.70 9.30 -16.79
CA SER A 41 8.80 10.26 -16.97
C SER A 41 8.47 11.61 -16.33
N LYS A 42 9.47 12.50 -16.24
CA LYS A 42 9.33 13.82 -15.63
C LYS A 42 8.32 14.68 -16.42
N GLY A 43 7.10 14.79 -15.91
CA GLY A 43 6.04 15.64 -16.46
C GLY A 43 4.95 14.90 -17.24
N GLN A 44 5.11 13.59 -17.46
CA GLN A 44 4.05 12.76 -18.05
C GLN A 44 3.31 11.99 -16.95
N ILE A 45 1.99 12.08 -17.00
CA ILE A 45 1.08 11.40 -16.10
C ILE A 45 0.02 10.71 -16.97
N VAL A 46 -0.09 9.40 -16.82
CA VAL A 46 -1.12 8.59 -17.45
C VAL A 46 -2.23 8.37 -16.43
N THR A 47 -3.43 8.85 -16.75
CA THR A 47 -4.65 8.70 -15.92
C THR A 47 -5.80 8.03 -16.66
N GLU A 48 -5.65 7.76 -17.97
CA GLU A 48 -6.73 7.18 -18.77
C GLU A 48 -6.92 5.69 -18.45
N GLU A 49 -8.15 5.31 -18.08
CA GLU A 49 -8.47 3.92 -17.68
C GLU A 49 -8.13 2.87 -18.75
N LYS A 50 -8.18 3.24 -20.03
CA LYS A 50 -7.85 2.32 -21.13
C LYS A 50 -6.35 2.02 -21.19
N GLU A 51 -5.53 3.04 -20.99
CA GLU A 51 -4.08 2.92 -21.02
C GLU A 51 -3.56 2.23 -19.76
N LEU A 52 -4.18 2.52 -18.60
CA LEU A 52 -3.82 1.93 -17.31
C LEU A 52 -4.00 0.41 -17.24
N LYS A 53 -4.87 -0.18 -18.06
CA LYS A 53 -5.04 -1.65 -18.14
C LYS A 53 -3.81 -2.38 -18.66
N ASN A 54 -2.92 -1.68 -19.37
CA ASN A 54 -1.67 -2.24 -19.86
C ASN A 54 -0.57 -2.22 -18.79
N PHE A 55 -0.79 -1.50 -17.70
CA PHE A 55 0.17 -1.43 -16.59
C PHE A 55 -0.21 -2.41 -15.48
N LYS A 56 0.79 -3.04 -14.90
CA LYS A 56 0.60 -4.00 -13.81
C LYS A 56 1.69 -3.81 -12.76
N VAL A 57 1.28 -3.62 -11.51
CA VAL A 57 2.19 -3.54 -10.37
C VAL A 57 2.28 -4.92 -9.73
N GLU A 58 3.47 -5.49 -9.71
CA GLU A 58 3.76 -6.80 -9.13
C GLU A 58 4.31 -6.63 -7.72
N ILE A 59 3.72 -7.37 -6.79
CA ILE A 59 3.96 -7.23 -5.36
C ILE A 59 4.32 -8.60 -4.80
N GLU A 60 5.33 -8.63 -3.92
CA GLU A 60 5.68 -9.80 -3.15
C GLU A 60 5.37 -9.58 -1.66
N LEU A 61 4.90 -10.64 -1.00
CA LEU A 61 4.72 -10.66 0.43
C LEU A 61 6.04 -11.01 1.11
N LEU A 62 6.56 -10.11 1.94
CA LEU A 62 7.79 -10.32 2.69
C LEU A 62 7.53 -11.01 4.02
N ASP A 63 6.64 -10.42 4.83
CA ASP A 63 6.45 -10.86 6.22
C ASP A 63 5.04 -10.54 6.74
N GLN A 64 4.64 -11.22 7.82
CA GLN A 64 3.41 -11.00 8.57
C GLN A 64 3.75 -10.53 9.99
N THR A 65 3.46 -9.28 10.29
CA THR A 65 3.84 -8.64 11.55
C THR A 65 2.63 -8.12 12.31
N LYS A 66 2.74 -8.04 13.64
CA LYS A 66 1.70 -7.44 14.48
C LYS A 66 2.02 -5.98 14.76
N SER A 67 1.02 -5.12 14.63
CA SER A 67 1.18 -3.69 14.93
C SER A 67 1.54 -3.45 16.40
N LYS A 68 2.05 -2.24 16.67
CA LYS A 68 2.37 -1.82 18.03
C LYS A 68 1.12 -1.88 18.90
N LYS A 69 1.23 -2.46 20.10
CA LYS A 69 0.07 -2.66 20.98
C LYS A 69 -0.58 -1.33 21.36
N ILE A 70 -1.84 -1.16 20.95
CA ILE A 70 -2.69 -0.04 21.36
C ILE A 70 -3.31 -0.41 22.70
N ARG A 71 -3.06 0.42 23.72
CA ARG A 71 -3.63 0.26 25.07
C ARG A 71 -4.87 1.13 25.16
N ILE A 72 -6.03 0.49 25.20
CA ILE A 72 -7.34 1.16 25.28
C ILE A 72 -7.79 1.13 26.74
N PHE A 73 -8.12 2.29 27.28
CA PHE A 73 -8.68 2.42 28.62
C PHE A 73 -10.03 3.14 28.53
N GLN A 74 -11.08 2.48 29.00
CA GLN A 74 -12.40 3.05 29.12
C GLN A 74 -12.71 3.26 30.60
N TYR A 75 -13.17 4.45 30.94
CA TYR A 75 -13.58 4.82 32.28
C TYR A 75 -14.89 5.59 32.22
N LYS A 76 -15.85 5.21 33.05
CA LYS A 76 -17.06 5.99 33.30
C LYS A 76 -17.03 6.48 34.74
N ASN A 77 -17.13 7.80 34.91
CA ASN A 77 -17.11 8.42 36.24
C ASN A 77 -18.27 7.93 37.10
N LYS A 78 -18.03 7.81 38.42
CA LYS A 78 -19.04 7.50 39.47
C LYS A 78 -19.90 6.24 39.25
N THR A 79 -19.60 5.42 38.24
CA THR A 79 -20.28 4.13 37.98
C THR A 79 -19.41 2.93 38.39
N GLY A 80 -18.16 3.16 38.80
CA GLY A 80 -17.19 2.10 39.09
C GLY A 80 -16.66 1.38 37.84
N ASN A 81 -17.18 1.68 36.66
CA ASN A 81 -16.81 0.99 35.42
C ASN A 81 -15.47 1.50 34.87
N ARG A 82 -14.49 0.60 34.85
CA ARG A 82 -13.17 0.77 34.26
C ARG A 82 -12.79 -0.49 33.50
N ARG A 83 -12.41 -0.38 32.23
CA ARG A 83 -11.99 -1.50 31.38
C ARG A 83 -10.66 -1.17 30.71
N ARG A 84 -9.73 -2.13 30.77
CA ARG A 84 -8.43 -2.07 30.06
C ARG A 84 -8.45 -3.13 28.98
N LEU A 85 -8.21 -2.72 27.75
CA LEU A 85 -8.16 -3.60 26.58
C LEU A 85 -6.85 -3.35 25.83
N GLY A 86 -6.34 -4.40 25.20
CA GLY A 86 -5.19 -4.30 24.31
C GLY A 86 -5.59 -4.75 22.92
N TYR A 87 -5.27 -3.95 21.91
CA TYR A 87 -5.45 -4.32 20.51
C TYR A 87 -4.11 -4.33 19.78
N ARG A 88 -3.93 -5.33 18.92
CA ARG A 88 -2.87 -5.39 17.92
C ARG A 88 -3.52 -5.83 16.62
N GLU A 89 -3.22 -5.12 15.56
CA GLU A 89 -3.64 -5.47 14.22
C GLU A 89 -2.62 -6.41 13.60
N ASP A 90 -3.08 -7.43 12.91
CA ASP A 90 -2.22 -8.28 12.10
C ASP A 90 -2.06 -7.62 10.73
N ASN A 91 -0.80 -7.35 10.37
CA ASN A 91 -0.42 -6.64 9.16
C ASN A 91 0.51 -7.52 8.31
N LYS A 92 0.55 -7.23 7.02
CA LYS A 92 1.50 -7.81 6.08
C LYS A 92 2.46 -6.72 5.63
N ILE A 93 3.73 -7.06 5.50
CA ILE A 93 4.73 -6.22 4.85
C ILE A 93 4.86 -6.75 3.43
N ILE A 94 4.59 -5.88 2.47
CA ILE A 94 4.72 -6.17 1.05
C ILE A 94 5.83 -5.31 0.44
N GLU A 95 6.47 -5.84 -0.59
CA GLU A 95 7.48 -5.14 -1.38
C GLU A 95 7.08 -5.11 -2.85
N ILE A 96 7.39 -3.99 -3.51
CA ILE A 96 7.02 -3.77 -4.90
C ILE A 96 8.19 -4.19 -5.79
N LYS A 97 7.99 -5.30 -6.50
CA LYS A 97 9.03 -5.89 -7.36
C LYS A 97 9.15 -5.19 -8.69
N ASN A 98 8.02 -4.96 -9.35
CA ASN A 98 8.02 -4.47 -10.71
C ASN A 98 6.76 -3.66 -11.01
N ILE A 99 6.90 -2.71 -11.94
CA ILE A 99 5.80 -1.97 -12.53
C ILE A 99 5.89 -2.23 -14.04
N ALA A 100 5.18 -3.26 -14.49
CA ALA A 100 5.12 -3.66 -15.89
C ALA A 100 4.36 -2.61 -16.72
N GLY A 101 4.80 -2.39 -17.95
CA GLY A 101 4.31 -1.35 -18.86
C GLY A 101 5.19 -0.09 -18.91
N LEU A 102 6.19 0.02 -18.03
CA LEU A 102 7.28 1.00 -18.14
C LEU A 102 8.37 0.53 -19.12
N GLU A 103 7.99 0.20 -20.36
CA GLU A 103 8.97 0.02 -21.44
C GLU A 103 9.22 1.38 -22.10
N GLY A 104 10.33 2.02 -21.73
CA GLY A 104 10.71 3.33 -22.25
C GLY A 104 11.96 3.90 -21.57
N SER A 105 13.07 3.76 -22.30
CA SER A 105 14.39 4.40 -22.21
C SER A 105 15.05 4.55 -20.84
N GLU A 106 16.08 3.73 -20.63
CA GLU A 106 17.32 4.20 -20.00
C GLU A 106 17.90 5.29 -20.91
N GLU A 107 17.59 6.56 -20.66
CA GLU A 107 18.41 7.67 -21.15
C GLU A 107 18.57 8.68 -20.00
N GLU A 108 19.81 8.68 -19.50
CA GLU A 108 20.55 9.66 -18.65
C GLU A 108 19.94 10.20 -17.35
#